data_AF-X1KE97-F1
#
_entry.id   AF-X1KE97-F1
#
_cell.length_a   1.000
_cell.length_b   1.000
_cell.length_c   1.000
_cell.angle_alpha   90.00
_cell.angle_beta   90.00
_cell.angle_gamma   90.00
#
_symmetry.space_group_name_H-M   'P 1'
#
loop_
_entity.id
_entity.type
_entity.pdbx_description
1 polymer ?
#
loop_
_entity_poly.entity_id
_entity_poly.type
_entity_poly.pdbx_seq_one_letter_code
_entity_poly.pdbx_strand_id
1 'polypeptide(L)'
;DIRELTAGYFAGDEAIRLESGERAHKQQTPVRLSARIILSSSNIGDMILDPFAGTGTTLIVSEQLQRNSIGVELSPNNVKLIKDRISNKRKSDNISNFRDDYKYTENLDEIWQAGARVPSLNKFI
;
A
#
# COMPACT_ATOMS: atom_id res chain seq x y z
N ASP A 1 9.26 1.27 -25.84
CA ASP A 1 7.80 1.13 -25.57
C ASP A 1 7.51 1.66 -24.15
N ILE A 2 6.37 2.32 -23.88
CA ILE A 2 6.02 2.72 -22.49
C ILE A 2 5.93 1.51 -21.56
N ARG A 3 5.63 0.33 -22.11
CA ARG A 3 5.66 -0.95 -21.40
C ARG A 3 7.07 -1.33 -20.92
N GLU A 4 8.13 -0.97 -21.65
CA GLU A 4 9.53 -1.23 -21.22
C GLU A 4 9.99 -0.24 -20.15
N LEU A 5 9.60 1.04 -20.27
CA LEU A 5 9.92 2.07 -19.28
C LEU A 5 9.19 1.86 -17.94
N THR A 6 8.00 1.27 -17.99
CA THR A 6 7.21 0.91 -16.81
C THR A 6 7.39 -0.55 -16.38
N ALA A 7 8.04 -1.39 -17.20
CA ALA A 7 8.27 -2.80 -16.89
C ALA A 7 8.98 -2.94 -15.56
N GLY A 8 10.01 -2.14 -15.27
CA GLY A 8 10.75 -2.21 -14.02
C GLY A 8 9.89 -1.96 -12.76
N TYR A 9 8.92 -1.05 -12.83
CA TYR A 9 8.02 -0.75 -11.72
C TYR A 9 6.95 -1.82 -11.49
N PHE A 10 6.67 -2.63 -12.50
CA PHE A 10 5.64 -3.65 -12.44
C PHE A 10 6.15 -5.06 -12.80
N ALA A 11 7.47 -5.23 -12.75
CA ALA A 11 8.18 -6.49 -12.86
C ALA A 11 8.32 -7.07 -11.45
N GLY A 12 8.31 -8.40 -11.36
CA GLY A 12 8.31 -9.11 -10.09
C GLY A 12 6.93 -9.25 -9.45
N ASP A 13 6.94 -9.49 -8.15
CA ASP A 13 5.80 -10.03 -7.40
C ASP A 13 4.85 -8.97 -6.83
N GLU A 14 5.07 -7.68 -7.10
CA GLU A 14 4.24 -6.60 -6.55
C GLU A 14 2.86 -6.55 -7.21
N ALA A 15 2.84 -6.56 -8.54
CA ALA A 15 1.60 -6.58 -9.31
C ALA A 15 0.80 -7.85 -8.97
N ILE A 16 -0.46 -7.67 -8.57
CA ILE A 16 -1.32 -8.81 -8.27
C ILE A 16 -1.71 -9.46 -9.60
N ARG A 17 -1.57 -10.78 -9.65
CA ARG A 17 -1.85 -11.58 -10.85
C ARG A 17 -2.91 -12.62 -10.56
N LEU A 18 -3.76 -12.86 -11.55
CA LEU A 18 -4.71 -13.97 -11.57
C LEU A 18 -3.97 -15.27 -11.89
N GLU A 19 -4.65 -16.40 -11.74
CA GLU A 19 -4.09 -17.72 -12.10
C GLU A 19 -3.67 -17.81 -13.57
N SER A 20 -4.32 -17.04 -14.45
CA SER A 20 -3.93 -16.91 -15.86
C SER A 20 -2.57 -16.20 -16.08
N GLY A 21 -1.99 -15.61 -15.03
CA GLY A 21 -0.77 -14.79 -15.10
C GLY A 21 -1.02 -13.33 -15.47
N GLU A 22 -2.23 -12.99 -15.91
CA GLU A 22 -2.64 -11.61 -16.18
C GLU A 22 -2.72 -10.78 -14.89
N ARG A 23 -2.52 -9.47 -15.01
CA ARG A 23 -2.66 -8.57 -13.85
C ARG A 23 -4.13 -8.45 -13.46
N ALA A 24 -4.41 -8.57 -12.17
CA ALA A 24 -5.73 -8.35 -11.60
C ALA A 24 -6.20 -6.89 -11.78
N HIS A 25 -5.25 -5.94 -11.84
CA HIS A 25 -5.53 -4.54 -12.13
C HIS A 25 -4.46 -3.93 -13.04
N LYS A 26 -4.88 -3.20 -14.08
CA LYS A 26 -3.96 -2.63 -15.08
C LYS A 26 -3.06 -1.54 -14.50
N GLN A 27 -3.62 -0.72 -13.61
CA GLN A 27 -2.97 0.47 -13.05
C GLN A 27 -2.88 0.37 -11.52
N GLN A 28 -2.39 -0.77 -11.00
CA GLN A 28 -2.10 -0.88 -9.57
C GLN A 28 -1.03 0.16 -9.18
N THR A 29 -1.29 1.00 -8.19
CA THR A 29 -0.30 1.96 -7.69
C THR A 29 0.89 1.22 -7.07
N PRO A 30 2.14 1.57 -7.41
CA PRO A 30 3.31 1.00 -6.76
C PRO A 30 3.40 1.34 -5.27
N VAL A 31 3.77 0.37 -4.44
CA VAL A 31 3.84 0.48 -2.98
C VAL A 31 4.83 1.58 -2.57
N ARG A 32 6.03 1.62 -3.17
CA ARG A 32 7.05 2.64 -2.87
C ARG A 32 6.58 4.06 -3.20
N LEU A 33 5.80 4.22 -4.29
CA LEU A 33 5.24 5.51 -4.68
C LEU A 33 4.19 5.97 -3.66
N SER A 34 3.27 5.07 -3.28
CA SER A 34 2.26 5.37 -2.26
C SER A 34 2.89 5.74 -0.91
N ALA A 35 3.96 5.05 -0.50
CA ALA A 35 4.65 5.32 0.76
C ALA A 35 5.24 6.73 0.77
N ARG A 36 5.89 7.13 -0.33
CA ARG A 36 6.44 8.49 -0.48
C ARG A 36 5.37 9.57 -0.32
N ILE A 37 4.23 9.41 -1.00
CA ILE A 37 3.12 10.39 -0.97
C ILE A 37 2.54 10.49 0.45
N ILE A 38 2.31 9.36 1.12
CA ILE A 38 1.74 9.36 2.49
C ILE A 38 2.70 10.04 3.47
N LEU A 39 4.00 9.71 3.41
CA LEU A 39 5.01 10.30 4.29
C LEU A 39 5.18 11.80 4.10
N SER A 40 5.09 12.30 2.85
CA SER A 40 5.24 13.73 2.59
C SER A 40 4.00 14.56 2.96
N SER A 41 2.87 13.91 3.22
CA SER A 41 1.56 14.59 3.26
C SER A 41 0.74 14.26 4.53
N SER A 42 1.30 13.52 5.49
CA SER A 42 0.59 13.12 6.71
C SER A 42 1.55 12.78 7.84
N ASN A 43 1.06 12.81 9.07
CA ASN A 43 1.72 12.35 10.28
C ASN A 43 1.15 11.01 10.78
N ILE A 44 1.82 10.39 11.75
CA ILE A 44 1.31 9.21 12.45
C ILE A 44 -0.08 9.53 13.02
N GLY A 45 -1.03 8.60 12.88
CA GLY A 45 -2.39 8.73 13.38
C GLY A 45 -3.36 9.49 12.46
N ASP A 46 -2.85 10.23 11.46
CA ASP A 46 -3.71 10.95 10.51
C ASP A 46 -4.61 10.00 9.70
N MET A 47 -5.73 10.53 9.21
CA MET A 47 -6.69 9.81 8.38
C MET A 47 -6.43 10.06 6.90
N ILE A 48 -6.19 8.99 6.15
CA ILE A 48 -6.02 9.01 4.70
C ILE A 48 -7.32 8.58 4.01
N LEU A 49 -7.82 9.39 3.08
CA LEU A 49 -8.96 9.04 2.24
C LEU A 49 -8.48 8.68 0.84
N ASP A 50 -8.84 7.50 0.36
CA ASP A 50 -8.68 7.09 -1.02
C ASP A 50 -10.06 6.82 -1.65
N PRO A 51 -10.62 7.76 -2.43
CA PRO A 51 -11.96 7.60 -3.02
C PRO A 51 -11.97 6.63 -4.21
N PHE A 52 -10.80 6.14 -4.66
CA PHE A 52 -10.65 5.22 -5.78
C PHE A 52 -9.63 4.13 -5.41
N ALA A 53 -9.94 3.36 -4.36
CA ALA A 53 -8.96 2.51 -3.70
C ALA A 53 -8.36 1.45 -4.63
N GLY A 54 -9.05 1.01 -5.68
CA GLY A 54 -8.51 0.09 -6.68
C GLY A 54 -8.08 -1.22 -6.03
N THR A 55 -6.79 -1.53 -6.05
CA THR A 55 -6.24 -2.72 -5.36
C THR A 55 -5.84 -2.48 -3.90
N GLY A 56 -6.14 -1.30 -3.35
CA GLY A 56 -5.97 -0.95 -1.93
C GLY A 56 -4.54 -0.64 -1.51
N THR A 57 -3.62 -0.33 -2.44
CA THR A 57 -2.23 -0.03 -2.09
C THR A 57 -2.13 1.10 -1.04
N THR A 58 -2.93 2.16 -1.19
CA THR A 58 -2.96 3.27 -0.23
C THR A 58 -3.27 2.78 1.18
N LEU A 59 -4.30 1.94 1.35
CA LEU A 59 -4.73 1.42 2.65
C LEU A 59 -3.66 0.55 3.32
N ILE A 60 -3.05 -0.35 2.55
CA ILE A 60 -2.00 -1.26 3.03
C ILE A 60 -0.75 -0.49 3.45
N VAL A 61 -0.39 0.57 2.72
CA VAL A 61 0.76 1.40 3.03
C VAL A 61 0.47 2.32 4.21
N SER A 62 -0.71 2.94 4.26
CA SER A 62 -1.15 3.76 5.39
C SER A 62 -1.09 2.97 6.70
N GLU A 63 -1.59 1.74 6.72
CA GLU A 63 -1.55 0.90 7.91
C GLU A 63 -0.11 0.65 8.38
N GLN A 64 0.80 0.30 7.47
CA GLN A 64 2.21 0.04 7.80
C GLN A 64 2.95 1.30 8.28
N LEU A 65 2.53 2.48 7.83
CA LEU A 65 3.03 3.77 8.30
C LEU A 65 2.25 4.31 9.50
N GLN A 66 1.38 3.52 10.14
CA GLN A 66 0.58 3.94 11.30
C GLN A 66 -0.34 5.15 11.03
N ARG A 67 -0.89 5.23 9.81
CA ARG A 67 -2.00 6.11 9.50
C ARG A 67 -3.30 5.32 9.53
N ASN A 68 -4.38 5.99 9.90
CA ASN A 68 -5.73 5.47 9.66
C ASN A 68 -6.07 5.66 8.18
N SER A 69 -6.97 4.83 7.65
CA SER A 69 -7.40 5.00 6.26
C SER A 69 -8.84 4.61 6.01
N ILE A 70 -9.45 5.27 5.02
CA ILE A 70 -10.77 4.95 4.46
C ILE A 70 -10.59 4.83 2.95
N GLY A 71 -10.97 3.69 2.39
CA GLY A 71 -10.95 3.44 0.96
C GLY A 71 -12.35 3.22 0.43
N VAL A 72 -12.68 3.84 -0.70
CA VAL A 72 -13.94 3.61 -1.43
C VAL A 72 -13.61 2.87 -2.72
N GLU A 73 -14.31 1.76 -2.97
CA GLU A 73 -14.12 0.95 -4.18
C GLU A 73 -15.46 0.37 -4.63
N LEU A 74 -15.78 0.56 -5.92
CA LEU A 74 -17.06 0.15 -6.48
C LEU A 74 -17.08 -1.33 -6.91
N SER A 75 -15.96 -1.86 -7.41
CA SER A 75 -15.88 -3.21 -7.94
C SER A 75 -15.85 -4.24 -6.80
N PRO A 76 -16.84 -5.16 -6.72
CA PRO A 76 -16.85 -6.19 -5.68
C PRO A 76 -15.61 -7.09 -5.72
N ASN A 77 -15.04 -7.31 -6.91
CA ASN A 77 -13.82 -8.09 -7.09
C ASN A 77 -12.61 -7.40 -6.45
N ASN A 78 -12.50 -6.08 -6.65
CA ASN A 78 -11.44 -5.29 -6.01
C ASN A 78 -11.65 -5.21 -4.50
N VAL A 79 -12.88 -5.03 -4.03
CA VAL A 79 -13.20 -5.06 -2.58
C VAL A 79 -12.75 -6.37 -1.95
N LYS A 80 -13.04 -7.51 -2.59
CA LYS A 80 -12.58 -8.83 -2.12
C LYS A 80 -11.04 -8.88 -2.08
N LEU A 81 -10.39 -8.48 -3.17
CA LEU A 81 -8.93 -8.45 -3.26
C LEU A 81 -8.31 -7.58 -2.16
N ILE A 82 -8.86 -6.39 -1.89
CA ILE A 82 -8.38 -5.49 -0.84
C ILE A 82 -8.49 -6.15 0.53
N LYS A 83 -9.65 -6.76 0.85
CA LYS A 83 -9.87 -7.48 2.10
C LYS A 83 -8.85 -8.62 2.26
N ASP A 84 -8.68 -9.43 1.24
CA ASP A 84 -7.72 -10.54 1.24
C ASP A 84 -6.28 -10.03 1.46
N ARG A 85 -5.92 -8.90 0.85
CA ARG A 85 -4.59 -8.27 0.94
C ARG A 85 -4.33 -7.66 2.32
N ILE A 86 -5.35 -7.09 2.98
CA ILE A 86 -5.25 -6.59 4.36
C ILE A 86 -5.08 -7.75 5.34
N SER A 87 -5.86 -8.83 5.17
CA SER A 87 -5.77 -10.00 6.06
C SER A 87 -4.49 -10.81 5.84
N ASN A 88 -3.97 -10.85 4.61
CA ASN A 88 -2.80 -11.65 4.24
C ASN A 88 -1.72 -10.76 3.63
N LYS A 89 -0.91 -10.13 4.50
CA LYS A 89 0.18 -9.25 4.07
C LYS A 89 1.18 -10.00 3.18
N ARG A 90 1.31 -9.56 1.94
CA ARG A 90 2.25 -10.12 0.97
C ARG A 90 3.65 -9.57 1.22
N LYS A 91 4.69 -10.37 0.95
CA LYS A 91 6.09 -9.91 1.02
C LYS A 91 6.34 -8.70 0.13
N SER A 92 5.71 -8.65 -1.05
CA SER A 92 5.84 -7.54 -2.00
C SER A 92 5.11 -6.26 -1.58
N ASP A 93 4.25 -6.31 -0.55
CA ASP A 93 3.59 -5.14 0.02
C ASP A 93 4.37 -4.52 1.18
N ASN A 94 5.45 -5.18 1.63
CA ASN A 94 6.22 -4.77 2.80
C ASN A 94 7.07 -3.51 2.52
N ILE A 95 6.84 -2.45 3.30
CA ILE A 95 7.54 -1.16 3.13
C ILE A 95 8.86 -1.05 3.90
N SER A 96 9.25 -2.04 4.70
CA SER A 96 10.47 -1.98 5.52
C SER A 96 11.72 -1.82 4.66
N ASN A 97 11.71 -2.36 3.44
CA ASN A 97 12.80 -2.21 2.47
C ASN A 97 13.02 -0.76 2.02
N PHE A 98 12.06 0.14 2.26
CA PHE A 98 12.18 1.56 1.90
C PHE A 98 12.66 2.43 3.05
N ARG A 99 12.76 1.89 4.28
CA ARG A 99 13.10 2.67 5.48
C ARG A 99 14.42 3.44 5.33
N ASP A 100 15.43 2.83 4.72
CA ASP A 100 16.76 3.45 4.54
C ASP A 100 16.75 4.66 3.62
N ASP A 101 15.79 4.74 2.69
CA ASP A 101 15.57 5.94 1.86
C ASP A 101 15.22 7.17 2.74
N TYR A 102 14.65 6.93 3.91
CA TYR A 102 14.12 7.93 4.83
C TYR A 102 14.96 8.08 6.11
N LYS A 103 16.20 7.57 6.13
CA LYS A 103 17.10 7.55 7.31
C LYS A 103 17.35 8.90 8.00
N TYR A 104 17.09 10.01 7.32
CA TYR A 104 17.24 11.37 7.86
C TYR A 104 15.91 12.00 8.31
N THR A 105 14.82 11.24 8.28
CA THR A 105 13.51 11.69 8.76
C THR A 105 13.51 11.70 10.28
N GLU A 106 13.03 12.80 10.86
CA GLU A 106 12.82 12.87 12.31
C GLU A 106 11.81 11.80 12.75
N ASN A 107 12.04 11.20 13.92
CA ASN A 107 11.18 10.16 14.50
C ASN A 107 10.97 8.94 13.58
N LEU A 108 11.94 8.61 12.72
CA LEU A 108 11.84 7.49 11.77
C LEU A 108 11.49 6.16 12.44
N ASP A 109 12.08 5.87 13.60
CA ASP A 109 11.80 4.64 14.35
C ASP A 109 10.37 4.59 14.87
N GLU A 110 9.82 5.75 15.25
CA GLU A 110 8.41 5.86 15.61
C GLU A 110 7.54 5.62 14.39
N ILE A 111 7.85 6.19 13.23
CA ILE A 111 7.08 6.02 11.98
C ILE A 111 7.09 4.57 11.48
N TRP A 112 8.24 3.89 11.57
CA TRP A 112 8.42 2.54 11.04
C TRP A 112 8.23 1.43 12.09
N GLN A 113 7.75 1.75 13.30
CA GLN A 113 7.48 0.85 14.43
C GLN A 113 8.18 -0.51 14.32
N ALA A 114 9.46 -0.57 14.69
CA ALA A 114 10.17 -1.83 14.80
C ALA A 114 9.52 -2.69 15.91
N GLY A 115 8.52 -3.50 15.55
CA GLY A 115 8.00 -4.60 16.37
C GLY A 115 6.71 -4.37 17.18
N ALA A 116 5.97 -3.26 17.05
CA ALA A 116 4.69 -3.08 17.77
C ALA A 116 3.48 -3.16 16.82
N ARG A 117 2.41 -3.86 17.23
CA ARG A 117 1.10 -3.88 16.55
C ARG A 117 0.21 -2.82 17.19
N VAL A 118 -0.22 -1.83 16.42
CA VAL A 118 -1.43 -1.06 16.74
C VAL A 118 -2.64 -1.83 16.18
N PRO A 119 -3.73 -2.04 16.93
CA PRO A 119 -4.93 -2.68 16.38
C PRO A 119 -5.52 -1.79 15.27
N SER A 120 -5.50 -2.24 14.02
CA SER A 120 -6.08 -1.48 12.91
C SER A 120 -7.61 -1.57 12.95
N LEU A 121 -8.27 -0.43 13.11
CA LEU A 121 -9.72 -0.30 12.95
C LEU A 121 -10.02 0.03 11.48
N ASN A 122 -9.76 -0.94 10.60
CA ASN A 122 -10.11 -0.81 9.18
C ASN A 122 -11.63 -1.01 9.02
N LYS A 123 -12.39 0.10 9.05
CA LYS A 123 -13.83 0.11 8.73
C LYS A 123 -13.99 0.32 7.22
N PHE A 124 -14.43 -0.71 6.50
CA PHE A 124 -14.93 -0.59 5.14
C PHE A 124 -16.41 -0.21 5.18
N ILE A 125 -16.78 0.85 4.45
CA ILE A 125 -18.18 1.20 4.13
C ILE A 125 -18.40 0.85 2.67
#